data_AF-A0AA89BCC1-F1
#
_entry.id   AF-A0AA89BCC1-F1
#
_cell.length_a   1.000
_cell.length_b   1.000
_cell.length_c   1.000
_cell.angle_alpha   90.00
_cell.angle_beta   90.00
_cell.angle_gamma   90.00
#
_symmetry.space_group_name_H-M   'P 1'
#
loop_
_entity.id
_entity.type
_entity.pdbx_description
1 polymer ?
#
loop_
_entity_poly.entity_id
_entity_poly.type
_entity_poly.pdbx_seq_one_letter_code
_entity_poly.pdbx_strand_id
1 'polypeptide(L)'
;MAEVESSTGNSRWSLAGTTAVVTGGTRGIGYAVVEELAELGAAVHTCSRNEEELNQKLQEWAAKGFTVTGSVCDASSRAQREQLVQKVSSAFSGKLNILLQSTSGCQTPCNGSAACNGEPIDFLAG
;
A
#
# COMPACT_ATOMS: atom_id res chain seq x y z
N MET A 1 -18.55 37.41 -25.25
CA MET A 1 -17.47 36.41 -25.17
C MET A 1 -17.84 35.51 -24.01
N ALA A 2 -18.32 34.30 -24.30
CA ALA A 2 -18.70 33.35 -23.25
C ALA A 2 -17.45 32.55 -22.87
N GLU A 3 -17.11 32.56 -21.59
CA GLU A 3 -16.08 31.71 -21.01
C GLU A 3 -16.52 30.26 -21.15
N VAL A 4 -15.71 29.44 -21.82
CA VAL A 4 -15.89 28.00 -21.81
C VAL A 4 -15.20 27.49 -20.54
N GLU A 5 -15.96 27.42 -19.46
CA GLU A 5 -15.64 26.53 -18.34
C GLU A 5 -15.74 25.08 -18.85
N SER A 6 -14.59 24.46 -19.11
CA SER A 6 -14.53 23.03 -19.44
C SER A 6 -14.73 22.23 -18.16
N SER A 7 -16.00 21.94 -17.89
CA SER A 7 -16.46 20.94 -16.94
C SER A 7 -15.73 19.60 -17.09
N THR A 8 -15.13 19.16 -15.98
CA THR A 8 -14.98 17.75 -15.58
C THR A 8 -14.38 16.79 -16.62
N GLY A 9 -13.15 17.04 -17.03
CA GLY A 9 -12.30 16.00 -17.60
C GLY A 9 -11.70 15.11 -16.50
N ASN A 10 -12.30 13.95 -16.26
CA ASN A 10 -11.70 12.78 -15.61
C ASN A 10 -11.77 12.57 -14.07
N SER A 11 -12.80 13.08 -13.37
CA SER A 11 -12.98 12.82 -11.93
C SER A 11 -13.16 11.34 -11.54
N ARG A 12 -13.50 10.44 -12.48
CA ARG A 12 -13.58 8.99 -12.19
C ARG A 12 -12.24 8.27 -12.12
N TRP A 13 -11.18 8.86 -12.69
CA TRP A 13 -9.88 8.20 -12.85
C TRP A 13 -8.79 8.88 -12.02
N SER A 14 -9.10 9.96 -11.30
CA SER A 14 -8.16 10.58 -10.37
C SER A 14 -8.34 10.00 -8.96
N LEU A 15 -7.23 9.66 -8.32
CA LEU A 15 -7.17 9.25 -6.92
C LEU A 15 -6.58 10.37 -6.04
N ALA A 16 -6.56 11.60 -6.54
CA ALA A 16 -6.07 12.76 -5.81
C ALA A 16 -6.79 12.93 -4.47
N GLY A 17 -6.03 13.04 -3.39
CA GLY A 17 -6.56 13.19 -2.02
C GLY A 17 -7.07 11.90 -1.39
N THR A 18 -6.94 10.75 -2.05
CA THR A 18 -7.19 9.45 -1.46
C THR A 18 -5.92 8.84 -0.87
N THR A 19 -6.11 7.89 0.05
CA THR A 19 -5.03 7.24 0.78
C THR A 19 -5.08 5.74 0.52
N ALA A 20 -3.93 5.15 0.22
CA ALA A 20 -3.82 3.74 -0.12
C ALA A 20 -2.71 3.07 0.70
N VAL A 21 -2.94 1.83 1.10
CA VAL A 21 -1.93 0.97 1.73
C VAL A 21 -1.67 -0.22 0.83
N VAL A 22 -0.40 -0.44 0.48
CA VAL A 22 0.02 -1.57 -0.34
C VAL A 22 1.08 -2.39 0.41
N THR A 23 0.71 -3.59 0.85
CA THR A 23 1.68 -4.50 1.48
C THR A 23 2.47 -5.25 0.41
N GLY A 24 3.79 -5.34 0.56
CA GLY A 24 4.68 -5.95 -0.42
C GLY A 24 4.90 -5.11 -1.69
N GLY A 25 4.78 -3.77 -1.60
CA GLY A 25 4.87 -2.87 -2.75
C GLY A 25 6.27 -2.62 -3.30
N THR A 26 7.32 -3.30 -2.81
CA THR A 26 8.69 -3.08 -3.30
C THR A 26 9.00 -3.83 -4.60
N ARG A 27 8.21 -4.85 -4.97
CA ARG A 27 8.48 -5.73 -6.12
C ARG A 27 7.21 -6.14 -6.87
N GLY A 28 7.38 -6.58 -8.12
CA GLY A 28 6.35 -7.24 -8.92
C GLY A 28 5.08 -6.39 -9.08
N ILE A 29 3.93 -7.03 -8.89
CA ILE A 29 2.61 -6.38 -9.02
C ILE A 29 2.45 -5.26 -7.98
N GLY A 30 2.88 -5.49 -6.74
CA GLY A 30 2.80 -4.47 -5.68
C GLY A 30 3.54 -3.19 -6.05
N TYR A 31 4.71 -3.28 -6.69
CA TYR A 31 5.44 -2.11 -7.18
C TYR A 31 4.68 -1.34 -8.25
N ALA A 32 4.20 -2.04 -9.28
CA ALA A 32 3.43 -1.41 -10.36
C ALA A 32 2.16 -0.74 -9.82
N VAL A 33 1.50 -1.38 -8.86
CA VAL A 33 0.32 -0.81 -8.18
C VAL A 33 0.66 0.46 -7.41
N VAL A 34 1.75 0.49 -6.64
CA VAL A 34 2.17 1.70 -5.91
C VAL A 34 2.43 2.84 -6.89
N GLU A 35 3.11 2.54 -8.00
CA GLU A 35 3.43 3.50 -9.05
C GLU A 35 2.16 4.07 -9.69
N GLU A 36 1.25 3.22 -10.16
CA GLU A 36 -0.03 3.64 -10.76
C GLU A 36 -0.89 4.45 -9.77
N LEU A 37 -1.02 4.00 -8.51
CA LEU A 37 -1.79 4.73 -7.51
C LEU A 37 -1.21 6.13 -7.25
N ALA A 38 0.12 6.22 -7.19
CA ALA A 38 0.82 7.48 -6.99
C ALA A 38 0.72 8.40 -8.22
N GLU A 39 0.78 7.86 -9.43
CA GLU A 39 0.56 8.61 -10.68
C GLU A 39 -0.85 9.20 -10.77
N LEU A 40 -1.84 8.48 -10.25
CA LEU A 40 -3.22 8.97 -10.12
C LEU A 40 -3.41 10.01 -9.00
N GLY A 41 -2.36 10.32 -8.23
CA GLY A 41 -2.33 11.33 -7.18
C GLY A 41 -2.72 10.83 -5.78
N ALA A 42 -2.77 9.51 -5.57
CA ALA A 42 -3.02 8.96 -4.24
C ALA A 42 -1.79 9.13 -3.33
N ALA A 43 -2.04 9.33 -2.03
CA ALA A 43 -1.01 9.18 -1.02
C ALA A 43 -0.89 7.70 -0.65
N VAL A 44 0.24 7.08 -0.95
CA VAL A 44 0.43 5.64 -0.78
C VAL A 44 1.35 5.36 0.40
N HIS A 45 0.99 4.39 1.24
CA HIS A 45 1.88 3.81 2.24
C HIS A 45 2.18 2.36 1.87
N THR A 46 3.45 2.02 1.72
CA THR A 46 3.86 0.64 1.44
C THR A 46 4.63 0.00 2.57
N CYS A 47 4.63 -1.32 2.64
CA CYS A 47 5.45 -2.03 3.60
C CYS A 47 6.19 -3.22 2.98
N SER A 48 7.41 -3.47 3.46
CA SER A 48 8.24 -4.59 3.06
C SER A 48 9.09 -5.08 4.24
N ARG A 49 9.60 -6.30 4.12
CA ARG A 49 10.55 -6.88 5.09
C ARG A 49 11.98 -6.40 4.86
N ASN A 50 12.30 -5.96 3.64
CA ASN A 50 13.63 -5.49 3.27
C ASN A 50 13.68 -3.95 3.32
N GLU A 51 14.36 -3.42 4.34
CA GLU A 51 14.50 -1.98 4.56
C GLU A 51 15.32 -1.30 3.45
N GLU A 52 16.39 -1.93 2.98
CA GLU A 52 17.27 -1.35 1.95
C GLU A 52 16.50 -1.17 0.64
N GLU A 53 15.79 -2.21 0.21
CA GLU A 53 14.97 -2.17 -1.00
C GLU A 53 13.83 -1.14 -0.85
N LEU A 54 13.19 -1.10 0.31
CA LEU A 54 12.14 -0.12 0.60
C LEU A 54 12.67 1.32 0.48
N ASN A 55 13.79 1.62 1.12
CA ASN A 55 14.39 2.96 1.12
C ASN A 55 14.82 3.37 -0.29
N GLN A 56 15.40 2.45 -1.06
CA GLN A 56 15.74 2.71 -2.46
C GLN A 56 14.49 3.08 -3.27
N LYS A 57 13.38 2.33 -3.12
CA LYS A 57 12.14 2.62 -3.85
C LYS A 57 11.48 3.92 -3.40
N LEU A 58 11.50 4.23 -2.11
CA LEU A 58 11.02 5.51 -1.59
C LEU A 58 11.79 6.69 -2.20
N GLN A 59 13.10 6.58 -2.37
CA GLN A 59 13.90 7.61 -3.02
C GLN A 59 13.55 7.75 -4.51
N GLU A 60 13.38 6.64 -5.23
CA GLU A 60 12.95 6.63 -6.63
C GLU A 60 11.58 7.32 -6.81
N TRP A 61 10.60 7.00 -5.97
CA TRP A 61 9.26 7.60 -6.03
C TRP A 61 9.27 9.07 -5.60
N ALA A 62 10.06 9.43 -4.58
CA ALA A 62 10.23 10.82 -4.18
C ALA A 62 10.84 11.66 -5.31
N ALA A 63 11.81 11.11 -6.05
CA ALA A 63 12.40 11.78 -7.22
C ALA A 63 11.40 11.99 -8.36
N LYS A 64 10.37 11.13 -8.47
CA LYS A 64 9.25 11.28 -9.41
C LYS A 64 8.17 12.27 -8.92
N GLY A 65 8.30 12.80 -7.70
CA GLY A 65 7.31 13.70 -7.10
C GLY A 65 6.10 12.99 -6.50
N PHE A 66 6.18 11.67 -6.30
CA PHE A 66 5.10 10.88 -5.76
C PHE A 66 5.03 10.97 -4.23
N THR A 67 3.80 10.96 -3.69
CA THR A 67 3.57 10.93 -2.24
C THR A 67 3.51 9.49 -1.76
N VAL A 68 4.68 8.86 -1.65
CA VAL A 68 4.81 7.49 -1.14
C VAL A 68 5.59 7.48 0.17
N THR A 69 5.02 6.85 1.19
CA THR A 69 5.68 6.58 2.47
C THR A 69 5.84 5.08 2.65
N GLY A 70 6.76 4.67 3.50
CA GLY A 70 6.99 3.26 3.74
C GLY A 70 7.37 2.93 5.17
N SER A 71 7.07 1.72 5.58
CA SER A 71 7.58 1.18 6.84
C SER A 71 7.99 -0.29 6.71
N VAL A 72 9.03 -0.67 7.45
CA VAL A 72 9.43 -2.07 7.56
C VAL A 72 8.36 -2.82 8.35
N CYS A 73 7.76 -3.84 7.73
CA CYS A 73 6.72 -4.67 8.35
C CYS A 73 6.72 -6.06 7.73
N ASP A 74 6.65 -7.06 8.60
CA ASP A 74 6.33 -8.45 8.27
C ASP A 74 4.83 -8.69 8.48
N ALA A 75 4.11 -8.84 7.37
CA ALA A 75 2.68 -9.13 7.36
C ALA A 75 2.32 -10.45 8.08
N SER A 76 3.27 -11.35 8.25
CA SER A 76 3.07 -12.63 8.98
C SER A 76 2.91 -12.41 10.49
N SER A 77 3.47 -11.32 11.03
CA SER A 77 3.41 -11.02 12.46
C SER A 77 2.18 -10.17 12.80
N ARG A 78 1.32 -10.71 13.67
CA ARG A 78 0.13 -9.99 14.15
C ARG A 78 0.47 -8.64 14.80
N ALA A 79 1.48 -8.62 15.67
CA ALA A 79 1.91 -7.40 16.34
C ALA A 79 2.37 -6.32 15.34
N GLN A 80 3.04 -6.73 14.26
CA GLN A 80 3.50 -5.78 13.24
C GLN A 80 2.37 -5.31 12.33
N ARG A 81 1.34 -6.14 12.08
CA ARG A 81 0.11 -5.69 11.39
C ARG A 81 -0.63 -4.62 12.20
N GLU A 82 -0.80 -4.84 13.51
CA GLU A 82 -1.45 -3.86 14.39
C GLU A 82 -0.65 -2.54 14.42
N GLN A 83 0.67 -2.62 14.49
CA GLN A 83 1.54 -1.43 14.38
C GLN A 83 1.44 -0.73 13.02
N LEU A 84 1.34 -1.48 11.92
CA LEU A 84 1.17 -0.92 10.59
C LEU A 84 -0.17 -0.17 10.50
N VAL A 85 -1.26 -0.75 10.97
CA VAL A 85 -2.58 -0.09 11.01
C VAL A 85 -2.53 1.18 11.86
N GLN A 86 -1.87 1.16 13.01
CA GLN A 86 -1.70 2.35 13.86
C GLN A 86 -0.89 3.46 13.15
N LYS A 87 0.21 3.09 12.48
CA LYS A 87 1.04 4.03 11.70
C LYS A 87 0.26 4.63 10.53
N VAL A 88 -0.46 3.80 9.79
CA VAL A 88 -1.32 4.20 8.67
C VAL A 88 -2.45 5.10 9.15
N SER A 89 -3.14 4.72 10.23
CA SER A 89 -4.22 5.52 10.82
C SER A 89 -3.71 6.90 11.26
N SER A 90 -2.51 6.95 11.84
CA SER A 90 -1.86 8.21 12.23
C SER A 90 -1.40 9.03 11.02
N ALA A 91 -0.84 8.39 9.98
CA ALA A 91 -0.35 9.04 8.77
C ALA A 91 -1.46 9.59 7.88
N PHE A 92 -2.63 8.95 7.89
CA PHE A 92 -3.76 9.29 7.02
C PHE A 92 -4.97 9.85 7.78
N SER A 93 -4.79 10.29 9.03
CA SER A 93 -5.84 10.89 9.85
C SER A 93 -7.11 10.02 9.93
N GLY A 94 -6.92 8.70 10.05
CA GLY A 94 -8.00 7.71 10.18
C GLY A 94 -8.78 7.40 8.89
N LYS A 95 -8.38 7.93 7.73
CA LYS A 95 -9.01 7.61 6.45
C LYS A 95 -8.13 6.65 5.66
N LEU A 96 -8.63 5.45 5.42
CA LEU A 96 -8.02 4.47 4.51
C LEU A 96 -9.01 4.15 3.40
N ASN A 97 -8.66 4.50 2.15
CA ASN A 97 -9.55 4.27 1.01
C ASN A 97 -9.27 2.95 0.28
N ILE A 98 -8.00 2.53 0.21
CA ILE A 98 -7.59 1.37 -0.59
C ILE A 98 -6.62 0.52 0.24
N LEU A 99 -6.92 -0.78 0.40
CA LEU A 99 -6.02 -1.76 1.00
C LEU A 99 -5.70 -2.84 -0.04
N LEU A 100 -4.42 -2.96 -0.39
CA LEU A 100 -3.91 -3.98 -1.30
C LEU A 100 -2.89 -4.87 -0.60
N GLN A 101 -3.15 -6.17 -0.62
CA GLN A 101 -2.25 -7.17 -0.07
C GLN A 101 -1.57 -7.94 -1.21
N SER A 102 -0.29 -7.65 -1.48
CA SER A 102 0.46 -8.29 -2.57
C SER A 102 1.38 -9.43 -2.09
N THR A 103 1.05 -10.05 -0.95
CA THR A 103 1.79 -11.23 -0.46
C THR A 103 1.39 -12.46 -1.29
N SER A 104 2.19 -12.80 -2.31
CA SER A 104 2.26 -14.17 -2.80
C SER A 104 3.10 -14.96 -1.80
N GLY A 105 2.44 -15.54 -0.80
CA GLY A 105 3.14 -15.97 0.42
C GLY A 105 2.46 -17.09 1.18
N CYS A 106 1.91 -18.10 0.49
CA CYS A 106 2.10 -19.46 1.00
C CYS A 106 3.61 -19.77 0.87
N GLN A 107 4.41 -19.31 1.83
CA GLN A 107 5.80 -19.73 2.01
C GLN A 107 5.90 -20.58 3.27
N THR A 108 5.04 -21.59 3.37
CA THR A 108 5.40 -22.80 4.10
C THR A 108 5.99 -23.76 3.08
N PRO A 109 7.22 -24.29 3.25
CA PRO A 109 7.54 -25.55 2.62
C PRO A 109 6.49 -26.54 3.13
N CYS A 110 5.59 -26.99 2.25
CA CYS A 110 4.61 -28.02 2.56
C CYS A 110 5.33 -29.36 2.74
N ASN A 111 6.05 -29.52 3.85
CA ASN A 111 6.57 -30.80 4.30
C ASN A 111 5.58 -31.40 5.30
N GLY A 112 4.46 -31.91 4.77
CA GLY A 112 3.70 -33.02 5.36
C GLY A 112 3.18 -32.94 6.80
N SER A 113 3.13 -31.79 7.48
CA SER A 113 2.57 -31.72 8.84
C SER A 113 1.85 -30.39 9.12
N ALA A 114 0.52 -30.52 9.17
CA ALA A 114 -0.46 -29.73 9.92
C ALA A 114 -0.08 -28.29 10.33
N ALA A 115 -0.61 -27.31 9.58
CA ALA A 115 -1.46 -26.22 10.10
C ALA A 115 -1.69 -25.16 9.01
N CYS A 116 -2.43 -25.51 7.96
CA CYS A 116 -3.06 -24.52 7.09
C CYS A 116 -4.36 -24.03 7.72
N ASN A 117 -4.27 -23.40 8.90
CA ASN A 117 -5.35 -22.55 9.38
C ASN A 117 -5.14 -21.19 8.72
N GLY A 118 -5.59 -21.10 7.47
CA GLY A 118 -5.72 -19.84 6.76
C GLY A 118 -6.81 -19.01 7.43
N GLU A 119 -6.50 -18.43 8.58
CA GLU A 119 -7.27 -17.33 9.13
C GLU A 119 -7.16 -16.19 8.10
N PRO A 120 -8.28 -15.62 7.62
CA PRO A 120 -8.23 -14.41 6.82
C PRO A 120 -7.40 -13.37 7.59
N ILE A 121 -6.50 -12.66 6.89
CA ILE A 121 -5.77 -11.56 7.51
C ILE A 121 -6.78 -10.43 7.72
N ASP A 122 -7.51 -10.49 8.84
CA ASP A 122 -8.46 -9.49 9.29
C ASP A 122 -7.69 -8.24 9.71
N PHE A 123 -7.39 -7.40 8.71
CA PHE A 123 -6.79 -6.07 8.91
C PHE A 123 -7.75 -5.09 9.62
N LEU A 124 -9.03 -5.45 9.77
CA LEU A 124 -10.10 -4.58 10.26
C LEU A 124 -10.78 -5.07 11.57
N ALA A 125 -10.33 -6.18 12.16
CA ALA A 125 -10.85 -6.62 13.46
C ALA A 125 -10.07 -5.93 14.60
N GLY A 126 -10.47 -4.68 14.89
CA GLY A 126 -10.06 -3.92 16.06
C GLY A 126 -11.19 -3.00 16.48
#